data_AF-A0AAJ0ZSN2-F1
#
_entry.id   AF-A0AAJ0ZSN2-F1
#
_cell.length_a   1.000
_cell.length_b   1.000
_cell.length_c   1.000
_cell.angle_alpha   90.00
_cell.angle_beta   90.00
_cell.angle_gamma   90.00
#
_symmetry.space_group_name_H-M   'P 1'
#
loop_
_entity.id
_entity.type
_entity.pdbx_description
1 polymer ?
#
loop_
_entity_poly.entity_id
_entity_poly.type
_entity_poly.pdbx_seq_one_letter_code
_entity_poly.pdbx_strand_id
1 'polypeptide(L)'
;MPVSEAPYTRKWQHTHTRGHESLVTCGYCGRQVPKYKTFIKFRGFRITDPTVLQQVDKRYIHTFSQKIYVCPSCARFHRIVQRGRTARKKHLFR
;
A
#
# COMPACT_ATOMS: atom_id res chain seq x y z
N MET A 1 27.39 -0.17 -1.72
CA MET A 1 26.41 0.80 -1.17
C MET A 1 25.32 0.00 -0.46
N PRO A 2 25.04 0.20 0.84
CA PRO A 2 24.06 -0.65 1.51
C PRO A 2 22.64 -0.24 1.11
N VAL A 3 21.94 -1.18 0.49
CA VAL A 3 20.53 -1.07 0.12
C VAL A 3 19.70 -0.99 1.39
N SER A 4 19.02 0.13 1.57
CA SER A 4 18.12 0.40 2.70
C SER A 4 16.75 -0.22 2.45
N GLU A 5 16.51 -1.45 2.90
CA GLU A 5 15.16 -2.03 2.88
C GLU A 5 14.38 -1.59 4.12
N ALA A 6 13.48 -0.63 3.91
CA ALA A 6 12.40 -0.35 4.84
C ALA A 6 11.47 -1.59 4.94
N PRO A 7 10.66 -1.76 6.02
CA PRO A 7 9.73 -2.90 6.19
C PRO A 7 8.59 -2.94 5.15
N TYR A 8 8.65 -2.04 4.17
CA TYR A 8 7.94 -2.03 2.91
C TYR A 8 8.96 -1.54 1.88
N THR A 9 8.89 -2.01 0.64
CA THR A 9 9.75 -1.47 -0.43
C THR A 9 9.46 0.03 -0.57
N ARG A 10 10.34 0.88 -0.03
CA ARG A 10 10.48 2.25 -0.53
C ARG A 10 11.09 2.10 -1.91
N LYS A 11 10.29 1.78 -2.92
CA LYS A 11 10.60 2.13 -4.32
C LYS A 11 10.44 3.64 -4.53
N TRP A 12 10.68 4.47 -3.50
CA TRP A 12 10.81 5.89 -3.69
C TRP A 12 12.20 6.11 -4.27
N GLN A 13 12.30 5.86 -5.57
CA GLN A 13 13.44 6.23 -6.38
C GLN A 13 12.86 7.22 -7.37
N HIS A 14 13.12 8.51 -7.13
CA HIS A 14 12.80 9.54 -8.10
C HIS A 14 13.67 9.27 -9.32
N THR A 15 13.13 8.61 -10.34
CA THR A 15 13.88 8.39 -11.58
C THR A 15 13.96 9.71 -12.34
N HIS A 16 15.13 10.01 -12.89
CA HIS A 16 15.42 11.26 -13.61
C HIS A 16 14.49 11.53 -14.80
N THR A 17 13.82 10.50 -15.33
CA THR A 17 12.95 10.55 -16.51
C THR A 17 11.47 10.83 -16.22
N ARG A 18 11.07 11.08 -14.97
CA ARG A 18 9.64 11.24 -14.56
C ARG A 18 9.23 12.69 -14.24
N GLY A 19 9.61 13.65 -15.07
CA GLY A 19 9.30 15.08 -14.89
C GLY A 19 7.80 15.42 -14.85
N HIS A 20 6.95 14.64 -15.53
CA HIS A 20 5.49 14.76 -15.50
C HIS A 20 4.84 13.39 -15.42
N GLU A 21 4.45 12.97 -14.21
CA GLU A 21 3.68 11.74 -13.99
C GLU A 21 2.22 12.04 -13.69
N SER A 22 1.32 11.11 -14.03
CA SER A 22 -0.11 11.26 -13.78
C SER A 22 -0.43 11.41 -12.29
N LEU A 23 -1.32 12.35 -12.00
CA LEU A 23 -1.90 12.53 -10.68
C LEU A 23 -3.04 11.53 -10.49
N VAL A 24 -3.11 10.94 -9.30
CA VAL A 24 -4.21 10.05 -8.90
C VAL A 24 -4.85 10.59 -7.61
N THR A 25 -6.15 10.40 -7.50
CA THR A 25 -6.92 10.80 -6.32
C THR A 25 -6.76 9.76 -5.21
N CYS A 26 -6.43 10.22 -4.00
CA CYS A 26 -6.35 9.34 -2.84
C CYS A 26 -7.75 8.88 -2.39
N GLY A 27 -7.99 7.57 -2.30
CA GLY A 27 -9.27 6.97 -1.90
C GLY A 27 -9.66 7.11 -0.42
N TYR A 28 -8.95 7.94 0.34
CA TYR A 28 -9.27 8.30 1.74
C TYR A 28 -9.53 9.80 1.86
N CYS A 29 -8.51 10.64 1.65
CA CYS A 29 -8.61 12.09 1.81
C CYS A 29 -8.96 12.88 0.54
N GLY A 30 -9.10 12.24 -0.63
CA GLY A 30 -9.47 12.92 -1.88
C GLY A 30 -8.39 13.82 -2.51
N ARG A 31 -7.21 13.96 -1.90
CA ARG A 31 -6.12 14.77 -2.46
C ARG A 31 -5.55 14.15 -3.73
N GLN A 32 -5.17 15.00 -4.69
CA GLN A 32 -4.41 14.59 -5.87
C GLN A 32 -2.93 14.41 -5.52
N VAL A 33 -2.38 13.24 -5.84
CA VAL A 33 -0.99 12.88 -5.55
C VAL A 33 -0.38 12.22 -6.78
N PRO A 34 0.88 12.50 -7.13
CA PRO A 34 1.56 11.78 -8.20
C PRO A 34 1.54 10.27 -7.96
N LYS A 35 1.21 9.50 -9.00
CA LYS A 35 1.01 8.05 -8.93
C LYS A 35 2.17 7.31 -8.25
N TYR A 36 3.43 7.66 -8.55
CA TYR A 36 4.61 7.05 -7.90
C TYR A 36 4.72 7.26 -6.39
N LYS A 37 4.12 8.34 -5.85
CA LYS A 37 4.12 8.63 -4.42
C LYS A 37 3.02 7.89 -3.66
N THR A 38 2.11 7.21 -4.36
CA THR A 38 0.96 6.55 -3.75
C THR A 38 1.20 5.07 -3.46
N PHE A 39 0.55 4.58 -2.41
CA PHE A 39 0.50 3.15 -2.08
C PHE A 39 -0.76 2.55 -2.68
N ILE A 40 -0.64 1.38 -3.29
CA ILE A 40 -1.78 0.64 -3.83
C ILE A 40 -2.34 -0.25 -2.71
N LYS A 41 -3.64 -0.15 -2.46
CA LYS A 41 -4.37 -1.08 -1.61
C LYS A 41 -5.58 -1.61 -2.39
N PHE A 42 -5.92 -2.87 -2.19
CA PHE A 42 -7.16 -3.42 -2.71
C PHE A 42 -8.20 -3.38 -1.60
N ARG A 43 -9.33 -2.73 -1.86
CA ARG A 43 -10.51 -2.78 -1.00
C ARG A 43 -11.53 -3.69 -1.66
N GLY A 44 -11.99 -4.70 -0.95
CA GLY A 44 -13.03 -5.57 -1.48
C GLY A 44 -13.87 -6.13 -0.35
N PHE A 45 -15.05 -6.59 -0.70
CA PHE A 45 -15.90 -7.33 0.24
C PHE A 45 -15.41 -8.76 0.30
N ARG A 46 -14.93 -9.15 1.49
CA ARG A 46 -14.62 -10.53 1.81
C ARG A 46 -15.70 -11.02 2.74
N ILE A 47 -16.45 -12.02 2.31
CA ILE A 47 -17.35 -12.77 3.19
C ILE A 47 -16.43 -13.64 4.05
N THR A 48 -16.22 -13.23 5.30
CA THR A 48 -15.40 -13.98 6.27
C THR A 48 -16.23 -14.85 7.19
N ASP A 49 -17.57 -14.69 7.18
CA ASP A 49 -18.45 -15.42 8.08
C ASP A 49 -18.55 -16.89 7.68
N PRO A 50 -18.22 -17.82 8.59
CA PRO A 50 -18.16 -19.24 8.27
C PRO A 50 -19.55 -19.83 7.98
N THR A 51 -20.61 -19.28 8.58
CA THR A 51 -21.99 -19.73 8.37
C THR A 51 -22.46 -19.46 6.94
N VAL A 52 -22.16 -18.27 6.41
CA VAL A 52 -22.49 -17.88 5.04
C VAL A 52 -21.67 -18.69 4.02
N LEU A 53 -20.39 -18.94 4.32
CA LEU A 53 -19.50 -19.73 3.46
C LEU A 53 -19.87 -21.22 3.40
N GLN A 54 -20.59 -21.75 4.39
CA GLN A 54 -21.11 -23.11 4.38
C GLN A 54 -22.41 -23.23 3.58
N GLN A 55 -23.21 -22.16 3.55
CA GLN A 55 -24.51 -22.13 2.86
C GLN A 55 -24.40 -21.82 1.37
N VAL A 56 -23.38 -21.04 0.97
CA VAL A 56 -23.20 -20.61 -0.42
C VAL A 56 -21.97 -21.27 -1.02
N ASP A 57 -22.16 -21.96 -2.14
CA ASP A 57 -21.05 -22.58 -2.86
C ASP A 57 -20.13 -21.50 -3.46
N LYS A 58 -18.81 -21.68 -3.30
CA LYS A 58 -17.78 -20.68 -3.63
C LYS A 58 -17.81 -20.25 -5.10
N ARG A 59 -18.32 -21.10 -5.98
CA ARG A 59 -18.46 -20.86 -7.42
C ARG A 59 -19.44 -19.74 -7.75
N TYR A 60 -20.40 -19.47 -6.87
CA TYR A 60 -21.42 -18.42 -7.04
C TYR A 60 -21.12 -17.14 -6.25
N ILE A 61 -19.98 -17.10 -5.54
CA ILE A 61 -19.59 -15.93 -4.75
C ILE A 61 -18.80 -14.96 -5.63
N HIS A 62 -19.48 -13.96 -6.16
CA HIS A 62 -18.85 -12.84 -6.86
C HIS A 62 -18.47 -11.73 -5.88
N THR A 63 -17.21 -11.72 -5.41
CA THR A 63 -16.70 -10.62 -4.57
C THR A 63 -16.23 -9.45 -5.41
N PHE A 64 -16.55 -8.21 -5.00
CA PHE A 64 -15.95 -7.03 -5.60
C PHE A 64 -14.59 -6.72 -4.98
N SER A 65 -13.61 -6.38 -5.82
CA SER A 65 -12.31 -5.86 -5.40
C SER A 65 -12.01 -4.60 -6.21
N GLN A 66 -11.86 -3.49 -5.51
CA GLN A 66 -11.51 -2.19 -6.05
C GLN A 66 -10.08 -1.83 -5.68
N LYS A 67 -9.30 -1.48 -6.70
CA LYS A 67 -7.96 -0.92 -6.52
C LYS A 67 -8.08 0.54 -6.07
N ILE A 68 -7.50 0.87 -4.92
CA ILE A 68 -7.45 2.24 -4.40
C ILE A 68 -6.00 2.73 -4.29
N TYR A 69 -5.82 4.02 -4.56
CA TYR A 69 -4.56 4.73 -4.34
C TYR A 69 -4.61 5.46 -3.01
N VAL A 70 -3.51 5.40 -2.26
CA VAL A 70 -3.42 5.94 -0.91
C VAL A 70 -2.23 6.89 -0.81
N CYS A 71 -2.48 8.11 -0.36
CA CYS A 71 -1.42 9.09 -0.16
C CYS A 71 -0.53 8.73 1.05
N PRO A 72 0.70 9.27 1.12
CA PRO A 72 1.61 8.96 2.23
C PRO A 72 1.10 9.31 3.63
N SER A 73 0.29 10.35 3.78
CA SER A 73 -0.28 10.73 5.08
C SER A 73 -1.35 9.74 5.54
N CYS A 74 -2.33 9.42 4.68
CA CYS A 74 -3.36 8.42 4.98
C CYS A 74 -2.76 7.03 5.17
N ALA A 75 -1.71 6.68 4.42
CA ALA A 75 -1.03 5.40 4.58
C ALA A 75 -0.40 5.24 5.97
N ARG A 76 0.13 6.34 6.55
CA ARG A 76 0.64 6.37 7.92
C ARG A 76 -0.50 6.33 8.95
N PHE A 77 -1.52 7.15 8.77
CA PHE A 77 -2.64 7.25 9.71
C PHE A 77 -3.40 5.91 9.84
N HIS A 78 -3.69 5.25 8.72
CA HIS A 78 -4.38 3.96 8.69
C HIS A 78 -3.45 2.76 8.93
N ARG A 79 -2.20 2.99 9.36
CA ARG A 79 -1.19 1.94 9.63
C ARG A 79 -0.98 0.97 8.46
N ILE A 80 -1.26 1.41 7.23
CA ILE A 80 -0.97 0.65 6.00
C ILE A 80 0.54 0.54 5.82
N VAL A 81 1.25 1.57 6.27
CA VAL A 81 2.71 1.64 6.24
C VAL A 81 3.23 1.72 7.67
N GLN A 82 4.04 0.76 8.07
CA GLN A 82 4.74 0.81 9.35
C GLN A 82 6.01 1.66 9.23
N ARG A 83 6.23 2.55 10.21
CA ARG A 83 7.47 3.32 10.31
C ARG A 83 8.57 2.39 10.80
N GLY A 84 9.32 1.78 9.89
CA GLY A 84 10.50 1.03 10.28
C GLY A 84 11.44 1.92 11.08
N ARG A 85 11.86 1.45 12.27
CA ARG A 85 13.12 1.92 12.85
C ARG A 85 14.19 1.58 11.81
N THR A 86 15.00 2.55 11.41
CA THR A 86 16.24 2.29 10.68
C THR A 86 16.95 1.14 11.39
N ALA A 87 17.10 -0.01 10.75
CA ALA A 87 17.97 -1.04 11.28
C ALA A 87 19.37 -0.44 11.32
N ARG A 88 19.77 0.10 12.47
CA ARG A 88 21.15 0.52 12.70
C ARG A 88 21.95 -0.75 12.48
N LYS A 89 22.70 -0.77 11.39
CA LYS A 89 23.54 -1.89 10.98
C LYS A 89 24.30 -2.41 12.20
N LYS A 90 24.02 -3.64 12.63
CA LYS A 90 24.67 -4.26 13.81
C LYS A 90 26.20 -4.28 13.69
N HIS A 91 26.74 -4.18 12.46
CA HIS A 91 28.17 -4.13 12.17
C HIS A 91 28.85 -2.77 12.39
N LEU A 92 28.15 -1.71 12.82
CA LEU A 92 28.76 -0.42 13.16
C LEU A 92 29.22 -0.33 14.63
N PHE A 93 29.06 -1.39 15.42
CA PHE A 93 29.61 -1.54 16.77
C PHE A 93 30.79 -2.52 16.74
N ARG A 94 31.87 -2.16 16.05
CA ARG A 94 33.17 -2.82 16.22
C ARG A 94 34.22 -1.76 16.49
#